data_AF-A0A9Q3DV48-F1
#
_entry.id   AF-A0A9Q3DV48-F1
#
_cell.length_a   1.000
_cell.length_b   1.000
_cell.length_c   1.000
_cell.angle_alpha   90.00
_cell.angle_beta   90.00
_cell.angle_gamma   90.00
#
_symmetry.space_group_name_H-M   'P 1'
#
loop_
_entity.id
_entity.type
_entity.pdbx_description
1 polymer ?
#
loop_
_entity_poly.entity_id
_entity_poly.type
_entity_poly.pdbx_seq_one_letter_code
_entity_poly.pdbx_strand_id
1 'polypeptide(L)' 'MLEKGWNPRLPHETLKEDLVDIHPTERSLKMMLYKARHHANRCMQDSFKYEEERWDKSHKPLNFNIGDLVLVSTLNFN' A
#
# COMPACT_ATOMS: atom_id res chain seq x y z
N MET A 1 -17.71 -11.26 -39.98
CA MET A 1 -16.41 -10.62 -40.28
C MET A 1 -16.68 -9.16 -40.59
N LEU A 2 -16.32 -8.24 -39.69
CA LEU A 2 -16.46 -6.81 -39.94
C LEU A 2 -15.15 -6.33 -40.57
N GLU A 3 -15.17 -5.91 -41.83
CA GLU A 3 -13.98 -5.34 -42.47
C GLU A 3 -13.61 -4.04 -41.76
N LYS A 4 -12.38 -4.00 -41.22
CA LYS A 4 -11.81 -2.80 -40.60
C LYS A 4 -11.47 -1.80 -41.72
N GLY A 5 -12.48 -1.04 -42.16
CA GLY A 5 -12.26 0.12 -43.02
C GLY A 5 -11.31 1.12 -42.36
N TRP A 6 -10.47 1.78 -43.15
CA TRP A 6 -9.51 2.77 -42.67
C TRP A 6 -10.24 3.97 -42.06
N ASN A 7 -10.03 4.21 -40.76
CA ASN A 7 -10.59 5.36 -40.04
C ASN A 7 -9.44 6.28 -39.59
N PRO A 8 -9.28 7.48 -40.17
CA PRO A 8 -8.19 8.41 -39.83
C PRO A 8 -8.30 9.00 -38.41
N ARG A 9 -9.44 8.82 -37.73
CA ARG A 9 -9.63 9.21 -36.33
C ARG A 9 -9.48 8.06 -35.35
N LEU A 10 -9.09 6.88 -35.81
CA LEU A 10 -8.89 5.76 -34.92
C LEU A 10 -7.72 6.08 -33.98
N PRO A 11 -7.92 6.07 -32.65
CA PRO A 11 -6.84 6.30 -31.73
C PRO A 11 -5.80 5.21 -31.95
N HIS A 12 -4.57 5.60 -32.30
CA HIS A 12 -3.48 4.65 -32.55
C HIS A 12 -3.24 3.71 -31.36
N GLU A 13 -3.62 4.13 -30.16
CA GLU A 13 -3.56 3.30 -28.95
C GLU A 13 -4.52 2.12 -28.97
N THR A 14 -5.72 2.27 -29.55
CA THR A 14 -6.74 1.19 -29.60
C THR A 14 -6.32 0.04 -30.50
N LEU A 15 -5.47 0.30 -31.49
CA LEU A 15 -4.89 -0.74 -32.36
C LEU A 15 -3.77 -1.54 -31.67
N LYS A 16 -3.21 -1.01 -30.58
CA LYS A 16 -2.06 -1.60 -29.88
C LYS A 16 -2.44 -2.32 -28.58
N GLU A 17 -3.73 -2.37 -28.22
CA GLU A 17 -4.18 -3.01 -26.99
C GLU A 17 -3.83 -4.50 -26.93
N ASP A 18 -3.82 -5.19 -28.08
CA ASP A 18 -3.47 -6.61 -28.20
C ASP A 18 -1.98 -6.85 -28.50
N LEU A 19 -1.18 -5.81 -28.70
CA LEU A 19 0.25 -5.94 -28.99
C LEU A 19 1.03 -6.02 -27.68
N VAL A 20 1.92 -7.01 -27.59
CA VAL A 20 2.86 -7.12 -26.47
C VAL A 20 3.90 -6.00 -26.60
N ASP A 21 3.74 -4.95 -25.79
CA ASP A 21 4.74 -3.90 -25.65
C ASP A 21 6.00 -4.48 -24.97
N ILE A 22 7.08 -4.65 -25.75
CA ILE A 22 8.37 -5.18 -25.26
C ILE A 22 9.03 -4.21 -24.27
N HIS A 23 8.70 -2.91 -24.36
CA HIS A 23 9.21 -1.87 -23.49
C HIS A 23 8.06 -1.13 -22.81
N PRO A 24 8.23 -0.71 -21.54
CA PRO A 24 7.18 0.00 -20.84
C PRO A 24 6.87 1.32 -21.55
N THR A 25 5.69 1.44 -22.12
CA THR A 25 5.11 2.71 -22.57
C THR A 25 4.85 3.61 -21.37
N GLU A 26 4.76 4.93 -21.57
CA GLU A 26 4.45 5.90 -20.51
C GLU A 26 3.19 5.49 -19.71
N ARG A 27 2.16 5.01 -20.41
CA ARG A 27 0.92 4.50 -19.81
C ARG A 27 1.17 3.30 -18.92
N SER A 28 1.98 2.34 -19.38
CA SER A 28 2.35 1.16 -18.59
C SER A 28 3.16 1.54 -17.34
N LEU A 29 4.11 2.49 -17.46
CA LEU A 29 4.89 3.01 -16.35
C LEU A 29 3.99 3.67 -15.30
N LYS A 30 3.05 4.51 -15.74
CA LYS A 30 2.07 5.16 -14.86
C LYS A 30 1.22 4.15 -14.11
N MET A 31 0.77 3.09 -14.80
CA MET A 31 0.01 2.02 -14.16
C MET A 31 0.85 1.21 -13.16
N MET A 32 2.11 0.92 -13.49
CA MET A 32 3.03 0.25 -12.57
C MET A 32 3.27 1.08 -11.31
N LEU A 33 3.54 2.38 -11.45
CA LEU A 33 3.71 3.30 -10.33
C LEU A 33 2.46 3.39 -9.46
N TYR A 34 1.27 3.46 -10.08
CA TYR A 34 0.01 3.45 -9.34
C TYR A 34 -0.16 2.17 -8.52
N LYS A 35 0.07 1.00 -9.13
CA LYS A 35 0.01 -0.29 -8.43
C LYS A 35 1.02 -0.36 -7.29
N ALA A 36 2.27 0.04 -7.54
CA ALA A 36 3.33 0.04 -6.52
C ALA A 36 2.96 0.91 -5.31
N ARG A 37 2.46 2.14 -5.55
CA ARG A 37 2.00 3.04 -4.48
C ARG A 37 0.83 2.45 -3.70
N HIS A 38 -0.14 1.86 -4.39
CA HIS A 38 -1.29 1.22 -3.76
C HIS A 38 -0.86 0.06 -2.86
N HIS A 39 0.06 -0.79 -3.34
CA HIS A 39 0.60 -1.89 -2.55
C HIS A 39 1.42 -1.41 -1.36
N ALA A 40 2.27 -0.40 -1.54
CA ALA A 40 3.05 0.18 -0.44
C ALA A 40 2.15 0.72 0.68
N ASN A 41 1.08 1.45 0.33
CA ASN A 41 0.12 1.95 1.30
C ASN A 41 -0.58 0.81 2.06
N ARG A 42 -1.01 -0.24 1.35
CA ARG A 42 -1.60 -1.43 1.98
C ARG A 42 -0.62 -2.08 2.96
N CYS A 43 0.64 -2.29 2.57
CA CYS A 43 1.64 -2.89 3.45
C CYS A 43 1.87 -2.06 4.72
N MET A 44 1.85 -0.72 4.63
CA MET A 44 1.95 0.13 5.81
C MET A 44 0.74 -0.05 6.73
N GLN A 45 -0.48 -0.05 6.19
CA GLN A 45 -1.70 -0.26 6.96
C GLN A 45 -1.71 -1.63 7.65
N ASP A 46 -1.32 -2.68 6.93
CA ASP A 46 -1.24 -4.04 7.48
C ASP A 46 -0.19 -4.13 8.60
N SER A 47 0.95 -3.44 8.46
CA SER A 47 2.00 -3.38 9.49
C SER A 47 1.50 -2.69 10.75
N PHE A 48 0.85 -1.52 10.63
CA PHE A 48 0.31 -0.81 11.79
C PHE A 48 -0.76 -1.63 12.51
N LYS A 49 -1.66 -2.25 11.76
CA LYS A 49 -2.70 -3.10 12.32
C LYS A 49 -2.10 -4.32 13.05
N TYR A 50 -1.07 -4.93 12.47
CA TYR A 50 -0.37 -6.05 13.12
C TYR A 50 0.27 -5.63 14.45
N GLU A 51 0.93 -4.47 14.49
CA GLU A 51 1.52 -3.93 15.71
C GLU A 51 0.49 -3.58 16.78
N GLU A 52 -0.63 -2.98 16.38
CA GLU A 52 -1.77 -2.68 17.26
C GLU A 52 -2.35 -3.97 17.87
N GLU A 53 -2.67 -4.96 17.05
CA GLU A 53 -3.19 -6.25 17.54
C GLU A 53 -2.18 -6.98 18.44
N ARG A 54 -0.88 -6.87 18.14
CA ARG A 54 0.18 -7.45 18.98
C ARG A 54 0.28 -6.74 20.31
N TRP A 55 0.20 -5.41 20.31
CA TRP A 55 0.19 -4.60 21.52
C TRP A 55 -1.01 -4.97 22.38
N ASP A 56 -2.23 -4.95 21.85
CA ASP A 56 -3.44 -5.28 22.61
C ASP A 56 -3.41 -6.69 23.20
N LYS A 57 -2.87 -7.68 22.48
CA LYS A 57 -2.74 -9.06 22.99
C LYS A 57 -1.70 -9.20 24.09
N SER A 58 -0.61 -8.45 24.03
CA SER A 58 0.51 -8.55 24.98
C SER A 58 0.41 -7.57 26.15
N HIS A 59 -0.32 -6.48 25.97
CA HIS A 59 -0.49 -5.44 26.96
C HIS A 59 -1.49 -5.89 28.01
N LYS A 60 -0.99 -6.20 29.20
CA LYS A 60 -1.81 -6.36 30.40
C LYS A 60 -1.85 -5.02 31.10
N PRO A 61 -3.02 -4.37 31.26
CA PRO A 61 -3.12 -3.17 32.05
C PRO A 61 -2.68 -3.49 33.49
N LEU A 62 -1.73 -2.71 34.00
CA LEU A 62 -1.27 -2.84 35.37
C LEU A 62 -2.33 -2.22 36.28
N ASN A 63 -2.88 -3.02 37.20
CA ASN A 63 -3.74 -2.51 38.26
C ASN A 63 -2.85 -2.01 39.40
N PHE A 64 -2.70 -0.70 39.53
CA PHE A 64 -2.02 -0.07 40.65
C PHE A 64 -3.03 0.31 41.73
N ASN A 65 -2.74 -0.05 42.98
CA ASN A 65 -3.50 0.40 44.14
C ASN A 65 -2.74 1.51 44.89
N ILE A 66 -3.49 2.31 45.64
CA ILE A 66 -2.91 3.38 46.47
C ILE A 66 -2.03 2.73 47.55
N GLY A 67 -0.73 3.00 47.50
CA GLY A 67 0.27 2.43 48.41
C GLY A 67 1.21 1.39 47.79
N ASP A 68 0.99 0.99 46.53
CA ASP A 68 1.87 0.05 45.83
C ASP A 68 3.23 0.69 45.50
N LEU A 69 4.32 -0.05 45.76
CA LEU A 69 5.66 0.37 45.40
C LEU A 69 5.89 0.13 43.91
N VAL A 70 6.04 1.23 43.15
CA VAL A 70 6.27 1.20 41.70
C VAL A 70 7.64 1.74 41.34
N LEU A 71 8.32 1.07 40.40
CA LEU A 71 9.59 1.53 39.83
C LEU A 71 9.31 2.48 38.66
N VAL A 72 9.74 3.72 38.80
CA VAL A 72 9.68 4.74 37.74
C VAL A 72 11.06 4.90 37.14
N SER A 73 11.21 4.60 35.84
CA SER A 73 12.46 4.85 35.11
C SER A 73 12.41 6.23 34.45
N THR A 74 13.36 7.09 34.78
CA THR A 74 13.49 8.45 34.21
C THR A 74 14.36 8.48 32.95
N LEU A 75 14.90 7.34 32.50
CA LEU A 75 15.92 7.29 31.45
C LEU A 75 15.46 7.83 30.08
N ASN A 76 14.16 7.86 29.80
CA ASN A 76 13.59 8.27 28.51
C ASN A 76 12.75 9.57 28.59
N PHE A 77 12.74 10.26 29.73
CA PHE A 77 12.05 11.54 29.90
C PHE A 77 13.09 12.66 29.95
N ASN A 78 13.60 13.06 28.78
CA ASN A 78 14.46 14.24 28.63
C ASN A 78 14.08 15.00 27.37
#